data_AF-A0A938K256-F1
#
_entry.id   AF-A0A938K256-F1
#
_cell.length_a   1.000
_cell.length_b   1.000
_cell.length_c   1.000
_cell.angle_alpha   90.00
_cell.angle_beta   90.00
_cell.angle_gamma   90.00
#
_symmetry.space_group_name_H-M   'P 1'
#
loop_
_entity.id
_entity.type
_entity.pdbx_description
1 polymer ?
#
loop_
_entity_poly.entity_id
_entity_poly.type
_entity_poly.pdbx_seq_one_letter_code
_entity_poly.pdbx_strand_id
1 'polypeptide(L)'
;MAVPLARSKVRRERERELRWALREIRMAIDKYKDASDLGMVAATEQKADANGYPATLEILVEGVKMSNQPDKKFRFLRRIPKDPFTNSTDWGKRSWQDDPKTTSWGGQNLFDVYTKTSEKAPDGTAYSDW
;
A
#
# COMPACT_ATOMS: atom_id res chain seq x y z
N MET A 1 -11.47 -23.97 -32.20
CA MET A 1 -10.65 -23.27 -31.18
C MET A 1 -11.57 -22.36 -30.38
N ALA A 2 -11.90 -22.71 -29.14
CA ALA A 2 -12.78 -21.87 -28.31
C ALA A 2 -12.40 -22.02 -26.83
N VAL A 3 -11.45 -21.22 -26.36
CA VAL A 3 -11.30 -20.93 -24.92
C VAL A 3 -11.00 -19.43 -24.64
N PRO A 4 -11.79 -18.43 -25.09
CA PRO A 4 -11.56 -17.03 -24.71
C PRO A 4 -12.31 -16.61 -23.42
N LEU A 5 -13.24 -17.43 -22.92
CA LEU A 5 -14.10 -17.05 -21.78
C LEU A 5 -13.46 -17.36 -20.41
N ALA A 6 -12.67 -18.43 -20.29
CA ALA A 6 -12.05 -18.80 -19.02
C ALA A 6 -10.93 -17.83 -18.62
N ARG A 7 -10.06 -17.44 -19.56
CA ARG A 7 -8.94 -16.51 -19.29
C ARG A 7 -9.41 -15.11 -18.91
N SER A 8 -10.48 -14.61 -19.53
CA SER A 8 -11.05 -13.29 -19.23
C SER A 8 -11.73 -13.25 -17.86
N LYS A 9 -12.37 -14.34 -17.42
CA LYS A 9 -12.94 -14.45 -16.08
C LYS A 9 -11.87 -14.38 -14.98
N VAL A 10 -10.81 -15.17 -15.10
CA VAL A 10 -9.69 -15.17 -14.14
C VAL A 10 -9.03 -13.78 -14.03
N ARG A 11 -8.84 -13.10 -15.17
CA ARG A 11 -8.28 -11.74 -15.16
C ARG A 11 -9.17 -10.75 -14.41
N ARG A 12 -10.48 -10.78 -14.64
CA ARG A 12 -11.43 -9.91 -13.91
C ARG A 12 -11.44 -10.19 -12.40
N GLU A 13 -11.27 -11.44 -11.99
CA GLU A 13 -11.14 -11.80 -10.58
C GLU A 13 -9.86 -11.19 -9.98
N ARG A 14 -8.71 -11.34 -10.65
CA ARG A 14 -7.44 -10.70 -10.24
C ARG A 14 -7.54 -9.17 -10.18
N GLU A 15 -8.20 -8.53 -11.14
CA GLU A 15 -8.41 -7.08 -11.14
C GLU A 15 -9.23 -6.61 -9.93
N ARG A 16 -10.26 -7.37 -9.55
CA ARG A 16 -11.07 -7.06 -8.37
C ARG A 16 -10.26 -7.25 -7.08
N GLU A 17 -9.49 -8.33 -6.99
CA GLU A 17 -8.59 -8.58 -5.87
C GLU A 17 -7.50 -7.52 -5.75
N LEU A 18 -6.95 -7.06 -6.86
CA LEU A 18 -5.93 -6.00 -6.89
C LEU A 18 -6.49 -4.70 -6.32
N ARG A 19 -7.66 -4.27 -6.79
CA ARG A 19 -8.34 -3.07 -6.26
C ARG A 19 -8.65 -3.20 -4.76
N TRP A 20 -9.02 -4.38 -4.32
CA TRP A 20 -9.30 -4.63 -2.90
C TRP A 20 -8.02 -4.54 -2.06
N ALA A 21 -6.93 -5.19 -2.51
CA ALA A 21 -5.63 -5.14 -1.85
C ALA A 21 -5.05 -3.70 -1.79
N LEU A 22 -5.09 -2.97 -2.91
CA LEU A 22 -4.64 -1.57 -2.96
C LEU A 22 -5.45 -0.70 -2.00
N ARG A 23 -6.77 -0.84 -1.99
CA ARG A 23 -7.63 -0.10 -1.06
C ARG A 23 -7.33 -0.44 0.41
N GLU A 24 -7.14 -1.72 0.73
CA GLU A 24 -6.81 -2.15 2.09
C GLU A 24 -5.50 -1.51 2.58
N ILE A 25 -4.46 -1.50 1.74
CA ILE A 25 -3.17 -0.91 2.08
C ILE A 25 -3.28 0.62 2.19
N ARG A 26 -3.88 1.29 1.20
CA ARG A 26 -4.06 2.75 1.20
C ARG A 26 -4.84 3.23 2.42
N MET A 27 -5.96 2.59 2.75
CA MET A 27 -6.73 2.93 3.97
C MET A 27 -5.92 2.74 5.26
N ALA A 28 -4.98 1.78 5.29
CA ALA A 28 -4.11 1.61 6.45
C ALA A 28 -3.05 2.71 6.55
N ILE A 29 -2.51 3.18 5.42
CA ILE A 29 -1.60 4.33 5.35
C ILE A 29 -2.35 5.60 5.80
N ASP A 30 -3.55 5.84 5.29
CA ASP A 30 -4.37 7.00 5.66
C ASP A 30 -4.67 7.00 7.17
N LYS A 31 -5.07 5.85 7.73
CA LYS A 31 -5.29 5.73 9.17
C LYS A 31 -4.03 5.97 10.00
N TYR A 32 -2.86 5.59 9.50
CA TYR A 32 -1.60 5.89 10.15
C TYR A 32 -1.37 7.40 10.18
N LYS A 33 -1.58 8.07 9.04
CA LYS A 33 -1.45 9.52 8.91
C LYS A 33 -2.40 10.24 9.85
N ASP A 34 -3.67 9.84 9.90
CA ASP A 34 -4.66 10.39 10.84
C ASP A 34 -4.21 10.22 12.30
N ALA A 35 -3.74 9.03 12.67
CA ALA A 35 -3.25 8.76 14.03
C ALA A 35 -1.98 9.57 14.36
N SER A 36 -1.11 9.80 13.37
CA SER A 36 0.08 10.63 13.49
C SER A 36 -0.30 12.10 13.71
N ASP A 37 -1.25 12.62 12.94
CA ASP A 37 -1.73 14.00 13.02
C ASP A 37 -2.50 14.27 14.31
N LEU A 38 -3.17 13.26 14.87
CA LEU A 38 -3.80 13.30 16.19
C LEU A 38 -2.80 13.18 17.35
N GLY A 39 -1.49 13.01 17.07
CA GLY A 39 -0.46 12.81 18.10
C GLY A 39 -0.57 11.49 18.87
N MET A 40 -1.31 10.51 18.32
CA MET A 40 -1.44 9.19 18.93
C MET A 40 -0.21 8.32 18.72
N VAL A 41 0.53 8.51 17.63
CA VAL A 41 1.76 7.78 17.32
C VAL A 41 2.93 8.40 18.06
N ALA A 42 3.70 7.61 18.80
CA ALA A 42 4.88 8.09 19.51
C ALA A 42 5.91 8.73 18.54
N ALA A 43 6.49 9.87 18.93
CA ALA A 43 7.45 10.61 18.10
C ALA A 43 8.70 9.79 17.72
N THR A 44 9.06 8.78 18.51
CA THR A 44 10.17 7.85 18.21
C THR A 44 9.91 6.95 17.00
N GLU A 45 8.64 6.69 16.68
CA GLU A 45 8.23 5.86 15.54
C GLU A 45 8.01 6.70 14.28
N GLN A 46 8.00 8.04 14.42
CA GLN A 46 7.84 8.96 13.30
C GLN A 46 9.22 9.41 12.82
N LYS A 47 9.50 9.24 11.52
CA LYS A 47 10.64 9.92 10.91
C LYS A 47 10.30 11.39 10.72
N ALA A 48 11.21 12.28 11.12
CA ALA A 48 11.03 13.73 11.02
C ALA A 48 10.70 14.19 9.58
N ASP A 49 11.29 13.56 8.56
CA ASP A 49 11.09 13.92 7.15
C ASP A 49 9.89 13.22 6.48
N ALA A 50 9.16 12.37 7.21
CA ALA A 50 8.12 11.53 6.64
C ALA A 50 6.74 12.21 6.59
N ASN A 51 6.60 13.44 7.07
CA ASN A 51 5.32 14.18 7.11
C ASN A 51 4.16 13.42 7.79
N GLY A 52 4.47 12.56 8.76
CA GLY A 52 3.47 11.74 9.46
C GLY A 52 2.99 10.49 8.69
N TYR A 53 3.64 10.14 7.59
CA TYR A 53 3.43 8.86 6.90
C TYR A 53 4.39 7.78 7.42
N PRO A 54 4.04 6.49 7.32
CA PRO A 54 4.92 5.41 7.75
C PRO A 54 6.14 5.31 6.83
N ALA A 55 7.29 4.82 7.33
CA ALA A 55 8.48 4.62 6.51
C ALA A 55 8.40 3.37 5.60
N THR A 56 7.73 2.31 6.06
CA THR A 56 7.60 1.03 5.34
C THR A 56 6.23 0.38 5.61
N LEU A 57 5.85 -0.57 4.74
CA LEU A 57 4.63 -1.37 4.91
C LEU A 57 4.68 -2.26 6.16
N GLU A 58 5.89 -2.65 6.58
CA GLU A 58 6.11 -3.53 7.73
C GLU A 58 5.66 -2.87 9.04
N ILE A 59 5.89 -1.56 9.18
CA ILE A 59 5.46 -0.78 10.34
C ILE A 59 3.93 -0.86 10.54
N LEU A 60 3.16 -0.90 9.45
CA LEU A 60 1.70 -1.03 9.52
C LEU A 60 1.25 -2.38 10.12
N VAL A 61 2.07 -3.43 9.98
CA VAL A 61 1.79 -4.78 10.49
C VAL A 61 2.37 -5.00 11.88
N GLU A 62 3.62 -4.59 12.10
CA GLU A 62 4.29 -4.68 13.41
C GLU A 62 3.58 -3.82 14.47
N GLY A 63 3.05 -2.68 14.01
CA GLY A 63 2.34 -1.70 14.81
C GLY A 63 3.28 -0.76 15.55
N VAL A 64 2.77 0.45 15.82
CA VAL A 64 3.50 1.52 16.48
C VAL A 64 3.04 1.71 17.91
N LYS A 65 3.95 2.17 18.77
CA LYS A 65 3.62 2.51 20.16
C LYS A 65 2.75 3.77 20.20
N MET A 66 1.77 3.77 21.10
CA MET A 66 0.96 4.96 21.35
C MET A 66 1.71 5.93 22.26
N SER A 67 1.60 7.24 21.98
CA SER A 67 2.19 8.30 22.82
C SER A 67 1.71 8.20 24.27
N ASN A 68 0.42 7.90 24.47
CA ASN A 68 -0.18 7.82 25.81
C ASN A 68 -0.05 6.44 26.48
N GLN A 69 0.27 5.38 25.72
CA GLN A 69 0.37 4.00 26.22
C GLN A 69 1.53 3.28 25.50
N PRO A 70 2.78 3.44 25.96
CA PRO A 70 3.96 2.90 25.28
C PRO A 70 4.03 1.36 25.31
N ASP A 71 3.31 0.71 26.24
CA ASP A 71 3.22 -0.75 26.34
C ASP A 71 2.29 -1.37 25.30
N LYS A 72 1.39 -0.58 24.69
CA LYS A 72 0.47 -1.07 23.66
C LYS A 72 0.90 -0.60 22.28
N LYS A 73 0.93 -1.56 21.35
CA LYS A 73 1.15 -1.31 19.93
C LYS A 73 -0.17 -1.26 19.18
N PHE A 74 -0.37 -0.24 18.37
CA PHE A 74 -1.49 -0.13 17.45
C PHE A 74 -1.09 -0.61 16.06
N ARG A 75 -1.81 -1.60 15.53
CA ARG A 75 -1.55 -2.20 14.20
C ARG A 75 -2.61 -1.71 13.22
N PHE A 76 -2.19 -1.30 12.03
CA PHE A 76 -3.08 -0.79 10.98
C PHE A 76 -3.45 -1.86 9.96
N LEU A 77 -2.56 -2.83 9.73
CA LEU A 77 -2.78 -4.00 8.89
C LEU A 77 -2.64 -5.29 9.68
N ARG A 78 -3.47 -6.29 9.34
CA ARG A 78 -3.35 -7.65 9.89
C ARG A 78 -2.21 -8.43 9.24
N ARG A 79 -1.99 -8.18 7.96
CA ARG A 79 -0.93 -8.74 7.10
C ARG A 79 -0.80 -7.87 5.85
N ILE A 80 0.31 -7.96 5.14
CA ILE A 80 0.45 -7.35 3.82
C ILE A 80 -0.33 -8.22 2.81
N PRO A 81 -1.33 -7.66 2.09
CA PRO A 81 -2.00 -8.38 1.02
C PRO A 81 -1.03 -8.79 -0.09
N LYS A 82 -1.29 -9.93 -0.74
CA LYS A 82 -0.53 -10.36 -1.91
C LYS A 82 -1.10 -9.70 -3.17
N ASP A 83 -0.21 -9.28 -4.05
CA ASP A 83 -0.57 -8.83 -5.39
C ASP A 83 -1.05 -10.04 -6.22
N PRO A 84 -2.29 -10.04 -6.74
CA PRO A 84 -2.84 -11.18 -7.49
C PRO A 84 -2.21 -11.38 -8.88
N PHE A 85 -1.45 -10.42 -9.39
CA PHE A 85 -0.74 -10.54 -10.66
C PHE A 85 0.68 -11.09 -10.48
N THR A 86 1.44 -10.57 -9.52
CA THR A 86 2.82 -11.02 -9.25
C THR A 86 2.89 -12.16 -8.24
N ASN A 87 1.79 -12.45 -7.54
CA ASN A 87 1.70 -13.40 -6.42
C ASN A 87 2.75 -13.14 -5.32
N SER A 88 3.14 -11.88 -5.17
CA SER A 88 4.16 -11.42 -4.22
C SER A 88 3.56 -10.42 -3.24
N THR A 89 4.24 -10.18 -2.12
CA THR A 89 3.95 -9.07 -1.20
C THR A 89 4.83 -7.85 -1.50
N ASP A 90 5.56 -7.87 -2.61
CA ASP A 90 6.49 -6.82 -3.02
C ASP A 90 5.79 -5.77 -3.86
N TRP A 91 5.15 -4.83 -3.18
CA TRP A 91 4.46 -3.70 -3.80
C TRP A 91 5.45 -2.62 -4.23
N GLY A 92 5.17 -1.98 -5.37
CA GLY A 92 5.75 -0.68 -5.70
C GLY A 92 5.29 0.35 -4.67
N LYS A 93 6.16 1.31 -4.33
CA LYS A 93 5.94 2.32 -3.29
C LYS A 93 6.15 3.70 -3.89
N ARG A 94 5.38 4.68 -3.42
CA ARG A 94 5.53 6.09 -3.76
C ARG A 94 5.60 6.92 -2.50
N SER A 95 6.49 7.91 -2.49
CA SER A 95 6.60 8.90 -1.43
C SER A 95 5.60 10.03 -1.69
N TRP A 96 5.25 10.77 -0.64
CA TRP A 96 4.41 11.97 -0.75
C TRP A 96 5.02 13.04 -1.67
N GLN A 97 6.36 13.13 -1.68
CA GLN A 97 7.12 14.07 -2.48
C GLN A 97 7.32 13.62 -3.94
N ASP A 98 7.04 12.35 -4.25
CA ASP A 98 7.24 11.80 -5.59
C ASP A 98 6.08 12.23 -6.51
N ASP A 99 6.35 12.39 -7.81
CA ASP A 99 5.28 12.68 -8.79
C ASP A 99 4.30 11.49 -8.86
N PRO A 100 2.98 11.73 -9.01
CA PRO A 100 1.96 10.67 -9.04
C PRO A 100 2.21 9.55 -10.03
N LYS A 101 2.98 9.77 -11.10
CA LYS A 101 3.28 8.75 -12.13
C LYS A 101 4.64 8.08 -11.96
N THR A 102 5.38 8.45 -10.93
CA THR A 102 6.75 7.97 -10.74
C THR A 102 6.76 6.53 -10.22
N THR A 103 7.69 5.73 -10.72
CA THR A 103 7.92 4.34 -10.30
C THR A 103 9.23 4.17 -9.52
N SER A 104 9.98 5.26 -9.32
CA SER A 104 11.13 5.32 -8.42
C SER A 104 10.68 5.80 -7.04
N TRP A 105 11.05 5.05 -6.00
CA TRP A 105 10.75 5.42 -4.62
C TRP A 105 11.94 6.09 -3.97
N GLY A 106 11.74 7.32 -3.47
CA GLY A 106 12.78 8.07 -2.76
C GLY A 106 13.11 7.56 -1.35
N GLY A 107 12.35 6.59 -0.82
CA GLY A 107 12.61 5.97 0.50
C GLY A 107 12.30 6.86 1.71
N GLN A 108 11.70 8.03 1.47
CA GLN A 108 11.44 9.05 2.49
C GLN A 108 10.22 8.67 3.34
N ASN A 109 9.12 8.32 2.67
CA ASN A 109 7.90 7.84 3.30
C ASN A 109 7.11 6.92 2.36
N LEU A 110 6.11 6.26 2.92
CA LEU A 110 5.15 5.45 2.20
C LEU A 110 3.82 6.19 2.16
N PHE A 111 3.54 6.83 1.02
CA PHE A 111 2.28 7.50 0.75
C PHE A 111 1.32 6.61 -0.05
N ASP A 112 1.82 5.99 -1.11
CA ASP A 112 1.00 5.14 -1.98
C ASP A 112 1.73 3.86 -2.37
N VAL A 113 0.95 2.87 -2.81
CA VAL A 113 1.42 1.58 -3.32
C VAL A 113 0.81 1.26 -4.67
N TYR A 114 1.55 0.51 -5.49
CA TYR A 114 1.09 0.05 -6.80
C TYR A 114 1.64 -1.35 -7.11
N THR A 115 0.99 -2.07 -8.03
CA THR A 115 1.50 -3.38 -8.48
C THR A 115 2.69 -3.22 -9.41
N LYS A 116 3.67 -4.13 -9.32
CA LYS A 116 4.85 -4.15 -10.20
C LYS A 116 4.60 -4.90 -11.52
N THR A 117 3.38 -5.36 -11.78
CA THR A 117 3.07 -6.01 -13.05
C THR A 117 3.19 -5.03 -14.22
N SER A 118 3.68 -5.52 -15.36
CA SER A 118 3.69 -4.79 -16.63
C SER A 118 2.39 -4.96 -17.43
N GLU A 119 1.45 -5.75 -16.90
CA GLU A 119 0.15 -5.95 -17.52
C GLU A 119 -0.71 -4.67 -17.48
N LYS A 120 -1.60 -4.58 -18.47
CA LYS A 120 -2.55 -3.47 -18.64
C LYS A 120 -3.97 -4.00 -18.48
N ALA A 121 -4.90 -3.13 -18.17
CA ALA A 121 -6.33 -3.39 -18.17
C ALA A 121 -6.89 -3.42 -19.61
N PRO A 122 -8.15 -3.88 -19.82
CA PRO A 122 -8.73 -3.99 -21.16
C PRO A 122 -8.88 -2.66 -21.91
N ASP A 123 -8.94 -1.55 -21.17
CA ASP A 123 -8.96 -0.17 -21.67
C ASP A 123 -7.55 0.37 -22.05
N GLY A 124 -6.49 -0.41 -21.78
CA GLY A 124 -5.10 -0.03 -22.05
C GLY A 124 -4.38 0.67 -20.89
N THR A 125 -5.07 0.95 -19.78
CA THR A 125 -4.47 1.55 -18.58
C THR A 125 -3.54 0.56 -17.89
N ALA A 126 -2.33 0.96 -17.48
CA ALA A 126 -1.44 0.06 -16.75
C ALA A 126 -1.98 -0.21 -15.34
N TYR A 127 -1.88 -1.44 -14.84
CA TYR A 127 -2.32 -1.73 -13.48
C TYR A 127 -1.47 -1.02 -12.41
N SER A 128 -0.25 -0.61 -12.75
CA SER A 128 0.60 0.24 -11.91
C SER A 128 0.04 1.65 -11.70
N ASP A 129 -0.93 2.07 -12.52
CA ASP A 129 -1.56 3.39 -12.45
C ASP A 129 -2.90 3.36 -11.70
N TRP A 130 -3.30 2.19 -11.19
CA TRP A 130 -4.53 1.98 -10.41
C TRP A 130 -4.39 2.37 -8.95
#